data_AF-A0A352XHR7-F1
#
_entry.id   AF-A0A352XHR7-F1
#
_cell.length_a   1.000
_cell.length_b   1.000
_cell.length_c   1.000
_cell.angle_alpha   90.00
_cell.angle_beta   90.00
_cell.angle_gamma   90.00
#
_symmetry.space_group_name_H-M   'P 1'
#
loop_
_entity.id
_entity.type
_entity.pdbx_description
1 polymer ?
#
loop_
_entity_poly.entity_id
_entity_poly.type
_entity_poly.pdbx_seq_one_letter_code
_entity_poly.pdbx_strand_id
1 'polypeptide(L)'
;MKIRTILVLAVFAIALTAISLWMGHESYTWLPPQASAESQLIDDLFSFLVAVGTFIFFGVVGTLTYSVLFQRAGKYDESDGPPIEGNVTLEIVWTAIPLVLVIWIAGYSYQVYDRMSILGPMEHIHLGMASAEAAPMENPGADTSPMPEIEVISRQWAWEFHYPDQNITSTELHLPNHQRVKLILTSEDVIHGFYIPAFRLKQDIIPGKRIEFEFTPIREGKYRLRDSQYSGTYFAAMEGDVVVESPVSYQEWLAETATHSPTPAYNQAFAEYTQSQRRAGWQTIVPAPPPLVNYSTSQPIVKSLASTTN
;
A
#
# COMPACT_ATOMS: atom_id res chain seq x y z
N MET A 1 -33.24 35.65 -0.26
CA MET A 1 -33.27 34.83 -1.49
C MET A 1 -34.69 34.36 -1.75
N LYS A 2 -35.12 34.22 -3.01
CA LYS A 2 -36.44 33.64 -3.33
C LYS A 2 -36.44 32.17 -2.92
N ILE A 3 -37.53 31.68 -2.31
CA ILE A 3 -37.66 30.29 -1.82
C ILE A 3 -37.32 29.24 -2.89
N ARG A 4 -37.66 29.53 -4.15
CA ARG A 4 -37.32 28.68 -5.30
C ARG A 4 -35.81 28.47 -5.48
N THR A 5 -35.00 29.51 -5.28
CA THR A 5 -33.54 29.43 -5.39
C THR A 5 -32.94 28.58 -4.28
N ILE A 6 -33.48 28.71 -3.06
CA ILE A 6 -33.04 27.90 -1.91
C ILE A 6 -33.35 26.43 -2.18
N LEU A 7 -34.55 26.12 -2.69
CA LEU A 7 -34.95 24.75 -3.04
C LEU A 7 -34.06 24.16 -4.15
N VAL A 8 -33.72 24.92 -5.19
CA VAL A 8 -32.84 24.44 -6.28
C VAL A 8 -31.44 24.14 -5.75
N LEU A 9 -30.86 25.04 -4.94
CA LEU A 9 -29.54 24.83 -4.37
C LEU A 9 -29.52 23.64 -3.39
N ALA A 10 -30.58 23.46 -2.60
CA ALA A 10 -30.72 22.31 -1.71
C ALA A 10 -30.80 21.00 -2.48
N VAL A 11 -31.60 20.93 -3.55
CA VAL A 11 -31.69 19.73 -4.42
C VAL A 11 -30.34 19.44 -5.06
N PHE A 12 -29.64 20.45 -5.56
CA PHE A 12 -28.30 20.29 -6.12
C PHE A 12 -27.30 19.77 -5.09
N ALA A 13 -27.28 20.34 -3.88
CA ALA A 13 -26.41 19.89 -2.80
C ALA A 13 -26.71 18.44 -2.37
N ILE A 14 -27.98 18.04 -2.31
CA ILE A 14 -28.38 16.66 -2.02
C ILE A 14 -27.93 15.72 -3.13
N ALA A 15 -28.15 16.07 -4.39
CA ALA A 15 -27.72 15.27 -5.53
C ALA A 15 -26.20 15.11 -5.56
N LEU A 16 -25.46 16.19 -5.33
CA LEU A 16 -24.00 16.19 -5.24
C LEU A 16 -23.49 15.31 -4.09
N THR A 17 -24.15 15.38 -2.93
CA THR A 17 -23.85 14.52 -1.78
C THR A 17 -24.11 13.04 -2.10
N ALA A 18 -25.23 12.73 -2.76
CA ALA A 18 -25.55 11.36 -3.15
C ALA A 18 -24.54 10.80 -4.15
N ILE A 19 -24.13 11.59 -5.16
CA ILE A 19 -23.10 11.20 -6.13
C ILE A 19 -21.75 11.00 -5.44
N SER A 20 -21.39 11.88 -4.50
CA SER A 20 -20.17 11.80 -3.71
C SER A 20 -20.12 10.51 -2.88
N LEU A 21 -21.19 10.18 -2.14
CA LEU A 21 -21.27 8.95 -1.36
C LEU A 21 -21.25 7.70 -2.24
N TRP A 22 -21.94 7.75 -3.38
CA TRP A 22 -21.89 6.67 -4.35
C TRP A 22 -20.47 6.46 -4.89
N MET A 23 -19.76 7.52 -5.27
CA MET A 23 -18.37 7.43 -5.74
C MET A 23 -17.42 6.91 -4.66
N GLY A 24 -17.61 7.31 -3.40
CA GLY A 24 -16.89 6.72 -2.25
C GLY A 24 -17.10 5.22 -2.17
N HIS A 25 -18.34 4.74 -2.27
CA HIS A 25 -18.64 3.31 -2.29
C HIS A 25 -18.04 2.59 -3.52
N GLU A 26 -18.06 3.19 -4.71
CA GLU A 26 -17.43 2.58 -5.89
C GLU A 26 -15.91 2.44 -5.75
N SER A 27 -15.28 3.29 -4.93
CA SER A 27 -13.81 3.28 -4.75
C SER A 27 -13.25 1.96 -4.20
N TYR A 28 -14.05 1.20 -3.44
CA TYR A 28 -13.66 -0.14 -2.95
C TYR A 28 -13.41 -1.13 -4.09
N THR A 29 -14.01 -0.90 -5.27
CA THR A 29 -13.84 -1.77 -6.45
C THR A 29 -12.56 -1.48 -7.24
N TRP A 30 -11.94 -0.30 -7.03
CA TRP A 30 -10.75 0.12 -7.77
C TRP A 30 -9.48 -0.56 -7.27
N LEU A 31 -9.52 -1.12 -6.07
CA LEU A 31 -8.37 -1.64 -5.38
C LEU A 31 -8.41 -3.18 -5.35
N PRO A 32 -7.24 -3.85 -5.24
CA PRO A 32 -7.16 -5.30 -5.05
C PRO A 32 -7.96 -5.76 -3.82
N PRO A 33 -8.33 -7.05 -3.70
CA PRO A 33 -9.10 -7.54 -2.56
C PRO A 33 -8.43 -7.20 -1.23
N GLN A 34 -9.24 -6.80 -0.24
CA GLN A 34 -8.81 -6.58 1.13
C GLN A 34 -8.37 -7.90 1.76
N ALA A 35 -7.08 -8.00 2.07
CA ALA A 35 -6.49 -9.24 2.58
C ALA A 35 -5.68 -9.07 3.87
N SER A 36 -5.60 -7.86 4.43
CA SER A 36 -5.12 -7.58 5.79
C SER A 36 -6.13 -6.74 6.60
N ALA A 37 -6.06 -6.78 7.93
CA ALA A 37 -6.87 -5.92 8.79
C ALA A 37 -6.62 -4.42 8.51
N GLU A 38 -5.36 -4.07 8.27
CA GLU A 38 -4.90 -2.73 7.93
C GLU A 38 -5.46 -2.25 6.59
N SER A 39 -5.67 -3.15 5.62
CA SER A 39 -6.26 -2.81 4.33
C SER A 39 -7.69 -2.28 4.45
N GLN A 40 -8.47 -2.75 5.42
CA GLN A 40 -9.83 -2.26 5.65
C GLN A 40 -9.82 -0.80 6.13
N LEU A 41 -8.94 -0.50 7.11
CA LEU A 41 -8.79 0.86 7.64
C LEU A 41 -8.33 1.85 6.56
N ILE A 42 -7.40 1.43 5.71
CA ILE A 42 -6.88 2.25 4.61
C ILE A 42 -7.96 2.47 3.54
N ASP A 43 -8.71 1.42 3.16
CA ASP A 43 -9.75 1.51 2.15
C ASP A 43 -10.94 2.37 2.63
N ASP A 44 -11.30 2.31 3.91
CA ASP A 44 -12.33 3.18 4.51
C ASP A 44 -11.91 4.66 4.47
N LEU A 45 -10.66 4.95 4.84
CA LEU A 45 -10.09 6.30 4.71
C LEU A 45 -10.08 6.74 3.24
N PHE A 46 -9.68 5.87 2.32
CA PHE A 46 -9.63 6.16 0.89
C PHE A 46 -11.03 6.47 0.33
N SER A 47 -12.03 5.64 0.65
CA SER A 47 -13.43 5.84 0.28
C SER A 47 -13.98 7.17 0.78
N PHE A 48 -13.70 7.51 2.03
CA PHE A 48 -14.06 8.80 2.60
C PHE A 48 -13.38 9.98 1.84
N LEU A 49 -12.08 9.88 1.55
CA LEU A 49 -11.36 10.91 0.80
C LEU A 49 -11.88 11.05 -0.63
N VAL A 50 -12.22 9.95 -1.30
CA VAL A 50 -12.82 9.95 -2.64
C VAL A 50 -14.19 10.62 -2.59
N ALA A 51 -15.02 10.33 -1.59
CA ALA A 51 -16.33 10.99 -1.43
C ALA A 51 -16.15 12.51 -1.29
N VAL A 52 -15.33 12.96 -0.34
CA VAL A 52 -15.07 14.40 -0.12
C VAL A 52 -14.46 15.06 -1.36
N GLY A 53 -13.47 14.43 -1.99
CA GLY A 53 -12.84 14.91 -3.21
C GLY A 53 -13.83 15.05 -4.36
N THR A 54 -14.73 14.07 -4.52
CA THR A 54 -15.80 14.09 -5.53
C THR A 54 -16.78 15.24 -5.30
N PHE A 55 -17.19 15.46 -4.04
CA PHE A 55 -18.07 16.57 -3.68
C PHE A 55 -17.45 17.93 -4.06
N ILE A 56 -16.18 18.15 -3.68
CA ILE A 56 -15.47 19.39 -3.97
C ILE A 56 -15.24 19.55 -5.48
N PHE A 57 -14.78 18.50 -6.16
CA PHE A 57 -14.50 18.51 -7.58
C PHE A 57 -15.72 18.90 -8.41
N PHE A 58 -16.86 18.22 -8.22
CA PHE A 58 -18.08 18.55 -8.94
C PHE A 58 -18.70 19.88 -8.50
N GLY A 59 -18.52 20.30 -7.24
CA GLY A 59 -18.91 21.63 -6.78
C GLY A 59 -18.17 22.74 -7.52
N VAL A 60 -16.85 22.64 -7.64
CA VAL A 60 -16.00 23.63 -8.33
C VAL A 60 -16.19 23.55 -9.83
N VAL A 61 -16.01 22.37 -10.43
CA VAL A 61 -16.15 22.18 -11.88
C VAL A 61 -17.56 22.51 -12.34
N GLY A 62 -18.59 22.10 -11.61
CA GLY A 62 -19.98 22.43 -11.92
C GLY A 62 -20.23 23.94 -11.93
N THR A 63 -19.70 24.67 -10.94
CA THR A 63 -19.81 26.14 -10.88
C THR A 63 -19.08 26.81 -12.05
N LEU A 64 -17.86 26.35 -12.37
CA LEU A 64 -17.10 26.86 -13.52
C LEU A 64 -17.81 26.58 -14.84
N THR A 65 -18.30 25.35 -15.05
CA THR A 65 -19.06 24.96 -16.24
C THR A 65 -20.34 25.78 -16.36
N TYR A 66 -21.07 26.00 -15.27
CA TYR A 66 -22.25 26.87 -15.27
C TYR A 66 -21.89 28.30 -15.70
N SER A 67 -20.80 28.86 -15.17
CA SER A 67 -20.33 30.20 -15.55
C SER A 67 -19.99 30.27 -17.04
N VAL A 68 -19.25 29.31 -17.57
CA VAL A 68 -18.84 29.30 -18.99
C VAL A 68 -20.03 29.14 -19.94
N LEU A 69 -21.04 28.34 -19.56
CA LEU A 69 -22.18 28.06 -20.43
C LEU A 69 -23.28 29.14 -20.37
N PHE A 70 -23.55 29.70 -19.18
CA PHE A 70 -24.72 30.57 -18.96
C PHE A 70 -24.36 32.03 -18.69
N GLN A 71 -23.14 32.33 -18.25
CA GLN A 71 -22.68 33.70 -17.96
C GLN A 71 -21.74 34.25 -19.05
N ARG A 72 -21.83 33.70 -20.27
CA ARG A 72 -21.05 34.16 -21.41
C ARG A 72 -21.64 35.45 -21.98
N ALA A 73 -20.78 36.46 -22.20
CA ALA A 73 -21.16 37.68 -22.90
C ALA A 73 -21.71 37.38 -24.31
N GLY A 74 -22.66 38.22 -24.77
CA GLY A 74 -23.20 38.12 -26.12
C GLY A 74 -22.11 38.30 -27.18
N LYS A 75 -22.35 37.83 -28.42
CA LYS A 75 -21.36 37.83 -29.53
C LYS A 75 -20.73 39.20 -29.83
N TYR A 76 -21.33 40.29 -29.35
CA TYR A 76 -20.89 41.67 -29.56
C TYR A 76 -21.08 42.54 -28.30
N ASP A 77 -21.11 41.91 -27.12
CA ASP A 77 -21.22 42.62 -25.85
C ASP A 77 -19.82 42.86 -25.29
N GLU A 78 -19.38 44.11 -25.36
CA GLU A 78 -18.09 44.61 -24.86
C GLU A 78 -18.26 45.32 -23.51
N SER A 79 -19.44 45.21 -22.87
CA SER A 79 -19.67 45.83 -21.56
C SER A 79 -18.92 45.07 -20.46
N ASP A 80 -18.32 45.81 -19.54
CA ASP A 80 -17.66 45.23 -18.38
C ASP A 80 -18.70 44.66 -17.39
N GLY A 81 -18.35 43.54 -16.77
CA GLY A 81 -19.12 42.98 -15.66
C GLY A 81 -19.16 43.94 -14.46
N PRO A 82 -20.18 43.82 -13.59
CA PRO A 82 -20.27 44.67 -12.40
C PRO A 82 -19.02 44.50 -11.50
N PRO A 83 -18.43 45.59 -10.99
CA PRO A 83 -17.22 45.53 -10.16
C PRO A 83 -17.57 45.08 -8.73
N ILE A 84 -17.64 43.77 -8.53
CA ILE A 84 -17.89 43.16 -7.22
C ILE A 84 -16.54 42.82 -6.57
N GLU A 85 -16.13 43.61 -5.58
CA GLU A 85 -14.77 43.54 -5.02
C GLU A 85 -14.66 42.84 -3.65
N GLY A 86 -15.73 42.26 -3.09
CA GLY A 86 -15.58 41.53 -1.84
C GLY A 86 -16.85 40.97 -1.25
N ASN A 87 -16.67 39.96 -0.40
CA ASN A 87 -17.71 39.43 0.47
C ASN A 87 -17.06 38.75 1.67
N VAL A 88 -16.88 39.52 2.75
CA VAL A 88 -16.23 39.05 3.99
C VAL A 88 -16.89 37.79 4.54
N THR A 89 -18.21 37.65 4.42
CA THR A 89 -18.92 36.44 4.86
C THR A 89 -18.51 35.22 4.04
N LEU A 90 -18.43 35.35 2.71
CA LEU A 90 -18.01 34.28 1.82
C LEU A 90 -16.53 33.92 2.06
N GLU A 91 -15.70 34.93 2.29
CA GLU A 91 -14.28 34.79 2.64
C GLU A 91 -14.09 33.99 3.93
N ILE A 92 -14.80 34.36 5.00
CA ILE A 92 -14.76 33.61 6.26
C ILE A 92 -15.22 32.16 6.06
N VAL A 93 -16.31 31.95 5.31
CA VAL A 93 -16.87 30.61 5.09
C VAL A 93 -15.91 29.72 4.30
N TRP A 94 -15.35 30.19 3.19
CA TRP A 94 -14.44 29.39 2.37
C TRP A 94 -13.06 29.19 3.01
N THR A 95 -12.69 29.97 4.03
CA THR A 95 -11.43 29.79 4.76
C THR A 95 -11.63 28.87 5.97
N ALA A 96 -12.73 29.04 6.70
CA ALA A 96 -13.01 28.25 7.89
C ALA A 96 -13.34 26.78 7.56
N ILE A 97 -14.11 26.51 6.50
CA ILE A 97 -14.50 25.13 6.14
C ILE A 97 -13.28 24.25 5.81
N PRO A 98 -12.36 24.64 4.91
CA PRO A 98 -11.16 23.84 4.63
C PRO A 98 -10.25 23.69 5.85
N LEU A 99 -10.11 24.74 6.68
CA LEU A 99 -9.30 24.67 7.89
C LEU A 99 -9.81 23.59 8.85
N VAL A 100 -11.12 23.60 9.14
CA VAL A 100 -11.76 22.60 10.01
C VAL A 100 -11.65 21.20 9.41
N LEU A 101 -11.86 21.08 8.09
CA LEU A 101 -11.75 19.81 7.37
C LEU A 101 -10.33 19.22 7.48
N VAL A 102 -9.29 20.03 7.29
CA VAL A 102 -7.89 19.57 7.41
C VAL A 102 -7.58 19.15 8.84
N ILE A 103 -7.99 19.91 9.85
CA ILE A 103 -7.79 19.56 11.27
C ILE A 103 -8.48 18.22 11.59
N TRP A 104 -9.70 18.02 11.08
CA TRP A 104 -10.44 16.79 11.32
C TRP A 104 -9.81 15.58 10.61
N ILE A 105 -9.40 15.72 9.33
CA ILE A 105 -8.69 14.66 8.60
C ILE A 105 -7.36 14.32 9.29
N ALA A 106 -6.62 15.30 9.79
CA ALA A 106 -5.38 15.06 10.52
C ALA A 106 -5.62 14.24 11.80
N GLY A 107 -6.66 14.57 12.57
CA GLY A 107 -7.04 13.81 13.77
C GLY A 107 -7.47 12.37 13.45
N TYR A 108 -8.30 12.19 12.42
CA TYR A 108 -8.72 10.86 11.97
C TYR A 108 -7.55 10.03 11.43
N SER A 109 -6.68 10.64 10.63
CA SER A 109 -5.47 9.99 10.09
C SER A 109 -4.53 9.55 11.21
N TYR A 110 -4.33 10.37 12.23
CA TYR A 110 -3.52 10.00 13.40
C TYR A 110 -4.13 8.82 14.15
N GLN A 111 -5.46 8.80 14.34
CA GLN A 111 -6.14 7.68 14.99
C GLN A 111 -5.99 6.37 14.21
N VAL A 112 -6.08 6.41 12.88
CA VAL A 112 -5.87 5.24 12.02
C VAL A 112 -4.41 4.76 12.10
N TYR A 113 -3.46 5.70 12.06
CA TYR A 113 -2.04 5.41 12.18
C TYR A 113 -1.70 4.69 13.49
N ASP A 114 -2.19 5.21 14.62
CA ASP A 114 -2.00 4.62 15.96
C ASP A 114 -2.61 3.22 16.07
N ARG A 115 -3.83 3.03 15.53
CA ARG A 115 -4.50 1.71 15.52
C ARG A 115 -3.76 0.65 14.72
N MET A 116 -3.14 1.02 13.61
CA MET A 116 -2.43 0.06 12.76
C MET A 116 -1.14 -0.44 13.44
N SER A 117 -0.45 0.43 14.20
CA SER A 117 0.79 0.12 14.94
C SER A 117 1.77 -0.78 14.16
N ILE A 118 1.91 -0.51 12.85
CA ILE A 118 2.61 -1.40 11.90
C ILE A 118 4.10 -1.50 12.21
N LEU A 119 4.73 -0.43 12.70
CA LEU A 119 6.16 -0.40 13.02
C LEU A 119 6.45 -0.70 14.50
N GLY A 120 5.45 -1.23 15.23
CA GLY A 120 5.51 -1.34 16.68
C GLY A 120 5.58 0.04 17.38
N PRO A 121 5.88 0.07 18.69
CA PRO A 121 6.15 1.31 19.41
C PRO A 121 7.43 1.92 18.83
N MET A 122 7.29 2.91 17.96
CA MET A 122 8.45 3.62 17.44
C MET A 122 9.08 4.45 18.57
N GLU A 123 10.25 4.03 19.02
CA GLU A 123 11.13 4.81 19.89
C GLU A 123 11.68 6.01 19.10
N HIS A 124 10.82 7.01 18.88
CA HIS A 124 11.19 8.21 18.17
C HIS A 124 11.98 9.14 19.09
N ILE A 125 13.30 9.17 18.89
CA ILE A 125 14.19 10.29 19.20
C ILE A 125 14.33 10.58 20.70
N HIS A 126 15.57 10.53 21.18
CA HIS A 126 15.98 10.94 22.54
C HIS A 126 15.86 12.46 22.76
N LEU A 127 14.67 13.03 22.60
CA LEU A 127 14.32 14.25 23.34
C LEU A 127 14.04 13.77 24.76
N GLY A 128 14.91 14.12 25.71
CA GLY A 128 14.88 13.69 27.11
C GLY A 128 13.65 14.14 27.91
N MET A 129 12.46 13.99 27.36
CA MET A 129 11.25 13.75 28.11
C MET A 129 11.07 12.24 28.15
N ALA A 130 10.94 11.69 29.36
CA ALA A 130 10.50 10.32 29.53
C ALA A 130 9.21 10.14 28.73
N SER A 131 9.28 9.44 27.60
CA SER A 131 8.10 8.88 26.97
C SER A 131 7.47 8.03 28.05
N ALA A 132 6.27 8.41 28.49
CA ALA A 132 5.44 7.48 29.22
C ALA A 132 5.38 6.24 28.33
N GLU A 133 6.03 5.15 28.77
CA GLU A 133 5.96 3.86 28.11
C GLU A 133 4.48 3.60 27.87
N ALA A 134 4.07 3.73 26.61
CA ALA A 134 2.76 3.32 26.20
C ALA A 134 2.78 1.81 26.35
N ALA A 135 2.30 1.34 27.51
CA ALA A 135 1.94 -0.05 27.70
C ALA A 135 1.14 -0.44 26.45
N PRO A 136 1.51 -1.53 25.75
CA PRO A 136 0.74 -2.00 24.61
C PRO A 136 -0.71 -2.07 25.08
N MET A 137 -1.63 -1.42 24.36
CA MET A 137 -3.04 -1.55 24.69
C MET A 137 -3.34 -3.04 24.76
N GLU A 138 -3.65 -3.51 25.97
CA GLU A 138 -4.02 -4.87 26.26
C GLU A 138 -5.32 -5.10 25.48
N ASN A 139 -5.19 -5.66 24.28
CA ASN A 139 -6.33 -5.97 23.42
C ASN A 139 -7.10 -7.09 24.13
N PRO A 140 -8.29 -6.83 24.71
CA PRO A 140 -9.03 -7.85 25.46
C PRO A 140 -9.65 -8.78 24.41
N GLY A 141 -8.88 -9.78 23.98
CA GLY A 141 -9.20 -10.64 22.85
C GLY A 141 -7.99 -10.99 21.97
N ALA A 142 -6.79 -10.48 22.26
CA ALA A 142 -5.57 -10.93 21.60
C ALA A 142 -5.38 -12.43 21.85
N ASP A 143 -5.36 -13.20 20.77
CA ASP A 143 -4.92 -14.58 20.77
C ASP A 143 -3.55 -14.65 21.46
N THR A 144 -3.47 -15.42 22.56
CA THR A 144 -2.26 -15.59 23.36
C THR A 144 -1.19 -16.45 22.66
N SER A 145 -1.46 -16.88 21.44
CA SER A 145 -0.49 -17.57 20.60
C SER A 145 0.71 -16.66 20.31
N PRO A 146 1.95 -17.17 20.41
CA PRO A 146 3.13 -16.38 20.12
C PRO A 146 3.05 -15.82 18.69
N MET A 147 3.34 -14.52 18.56
CA MET A 147 3.35 -13.83 17.28
C MET A 147 4.47 -14.42 16.41
N PRO A 148 4.17 -15.02 15.23
CA PRO A 148 5.20 -15.58 14.38
C PRO A 148 6.16 -14.48 13.91
N GLU A 149 7.45 -14.70 14.11
CA GLU A 149 8.51 -13.84 13.62
C GLU A 149 9.09 -14.42 12.33
N ILE A 150 9.19 -13.60 11.29
CA ILE A 150 9.71 -14.02 9.98
C ILE A 150 10.72 -12.96 9.53
N GLU A 151 11.95 -13.37 9.23
CA GLU A 151 12.95 -12.46 8.68
C GLU A 151 12.76 -12.37 7.16
N VAL A 152 12.66 -11.14 6.65
CA VAL A 152 12.57 -10.84 5.21
C VAL A 152 13.90 -10.25 4.78
N ILE A 153 14.60 -10.95 3.91
CA ILE A 153 15.91 -10.56 3.39
C ILE A 153 15.73 -10.19 1.92
N SER A 154 16.08 -8.95 1.58
CA SER A 154 16.12 -8.46 0.21
C SER A 154 17.55 -8.36 -0.31
N ARG A 155 17.71 -8.75 -1.58
CA ARG A 155 18.94 -8.70 -2.36
C ARG A 155 18.60 -8.41 -3.82
N GLN A 156 19.50 -7.87 -4.63
CA GLN A 156 19.34 -7.62 -6.06
C GLN A 156 19.40 -8.94 -6.86
N TRP A 157 18.34 -9.53 -7.39
CA TRP A 157 16.92 -9.24 -7.22
C TRP A 157 16.20 -10.53 -6.84
N ALA A 158 16.14 -10.81 -5.55
CA ALA A 158 15.48 -11.97 -4.97
C ALA A 158 14.95 -11.62 -3.57
N TRP A 159 13.84 -12.24 -3.23
CA TRP A 159 13.29 -12.25 -1.88
C TRP A 159 13.66 -13.58 -1.22
N GLU A 160 14.05 -13.51 0.05
CA GLU A 160 14.24 -14.68 0.90
C GLU A 160 13.50 -14.46 2.21
N PHE A 161 12.77 -15.49 2.64
CA PHE A 161 11.99 -15.50 3.86
C PHE A 161 12.55 -16.58 4.78
N HIS A 162 12.99 -16.17 5.97
CA HIS A 162 13.56 -17.06 6.96
C HIS A 162 12.63 -17.16 8.18
N TYR A 163 12.27 -18.39 8.55
CA TYR A 163 11.43 -18.73 9.68
C TYR A 163 12.34 -19.31 10.79
N PRO A 164 12.76 -18.48 11.76
CA PRO A 164 13.83 -18.82 12.69
C PRO A 164 13.49 -19.99 13.62
N ASP A 165 12.23 -20.13 14.03
CA ASP A 165 11.79 -21.17 14.97
C ASP A 165 12.04 -22.60 14.45
N GLN A 166 11.89 -22.80 13.14
CA GLN A 166 12.15 -24.08 12.46
C GLN A 166 13.43 -24.06 11.62
N ASN A 167 14.13 -22.92 11.56
CA ASN A 167 15.30 -22.69 10.72
C ASN A 167 15.04 -23.04 9.24
N ILE A 168 13.90 -22.55 8.73
CA ILE A 168 13.43 -22.77 7.35
C ILE A 168 13.67 -21.52 6.52
N THR A 169 14.08 -21.69 5.28
CA THR A 169 14.21 -20.61 4.28
C THR A 169 13.32 -20.89 3.07
N SER A 170 12.70 -19.86 2.52
CA SER A 170 11.73 -19.96 1.42
C SER A 170 11.82 -18.78 0.46
N THR A 171 11.46 -18.98 -0.82
CA THR A 171 11.20 -17.88 -1.78
C THR A 171 9.76 -17.39 -1.75
N GLU A 172 8.86 -18.07 -1.06
CA GLU A 172 7.47 -17.65 -0.84
C GLU A 172 7.25 -17.28 0.63
N LEU A 173 6.49 -16.22 0.87
CA LEU A 173 6.09 -15.78 2.20
C LEU A 173 4.77 -16.43 2.58
N HIS A 174 4.82 -17.43 3.46
CA HIS A 174 3.66 -18.11 4.00
C HIS A 174 3.24 -17.45 5.31
N LEU A 175 1.93 -17.22 5.46
CA LEU A 175 1.36 -16.49 6.59
C LEU A 175 0.10 -17.19 7.10
N PRO A 176 -0.06 -17.32 8.44
CA PRO A 176 -1.29 -17.85 9.03
C PRO A 176 -2.43 -16.80 8.98
N ASN A 177 -3.59 -17.21 8.49
CA ASN A 177 -4.78 -16.37 8.43
C ASN A 177 -5.30 -16.01 9.84
N HIS A 178 -5.75 -14.76 10.02
CA HIS A 178 -6.28 -14.18 11.25
C HIS A 178 -5.30 -14.14 12.44
N GLN A 179 -4.02 -14.35 12.21
CA GLN A 179 -2.99 -14.25 13.24
C GLN A 179 -2.04 -13.09 12.90
N ARG A 180 -1.77 -12.20 13.87
CA ARG A 180 -0.82 -11.10 13.67
C ARG A 180 0.58 -11.68 13.51
N VAL A 181 1.33 -11.16 12.54
CA VAL A 181 2.71 -11.59 12.24
C VAL A 181 3.66 -10.41 12.37
N LYS A 182 4.92 -10.69 12.70
CA LYS A 182 6.00 -9.70 12.76
C LYS A 182 7.06 -10.07 11.72
N LEU A 183 7.27 -9.18 10.77
CA LEU A 183 8.35 -9.29 9.80
C LEU A 183 9.55 -8.47 10.24
N ILE A 184 10.75 -9.04 10.18
CA ILE A 184 12.00 -8.34 10.37
C ILE A 184 12.61 -8.07 9.00
N LEU A 185 12.45 -6.86 8.50
CA LEU A 185 12.89 -6.48 7.16
C LEU A 185 14.36 -6.05 7.18
N THR A 186 15.18 -6.65 6.32
CA THR A 186 16.61 -6.35 6.15
C THR A 186 17.00 -6.38 4.67
N SER A 187 17.93 -5.52 4.29
CA SER A 187 18.53 -5.50 2.95
C SER A 187 20.03 -5.76 3.04
N GLU A 188 20.53 -6.64 2.16
CA GLU A 188 21.95 -6.96 2.05
C GLU A 188 22.74 -6.00 1.14
N ASP A 189 22.06 -5.19 0.31
CA ASP A 189 22.71 -4.35 -0.70
C ASP A 189 22.14 -2.93 -0.79
N VAL A 190 21.03 -2.71 -1.48
CA VAL A 190 20.43 -1.41 -1.78
C VAL A 190 19.06 -1.25 -1.14
N ILE A 191 18.47 -0.07 -1.26
CA ILE A 191 17.12 0.13 -0.73
C ILE A 191 16.13 -0.65 -1.60
N HIS A 192 15.25 -1.41 -0.94
CA HIS A 192 14.12 -2.11 -1.55
C HIS A 192 12.82 -1.62 -0.90
N GLY A 193 11.67 -1.90 -1.50
CA GLY A 193 10.38 -1.56 -0.94
C GLY A 193 9.47 -2.77 -0.88
N PHE A 194 9.27 -3.35 0.31
CA PHE A 194 8.34 -4.44 0.53
C PHE A 194 6.91 -3.94 0.34
N TYR A 195 6.21 -4.37 -0.72
CA TYR A 195 4.84 -3.94 -0.99
C TYR A 195 3.93 -5.09 -1.41
N ILE A 196 2.85 -5.28 -0.64
CA ILE A 196 1.78 -6.22 -0.95
C ILE A 196 0.51 -5.40 -1.24
N PRO A 197 0.14 -5.21 -2.53
CA PRO A 197 -0.98 -4.34 -2.90
C PRO A 197 -2.30 -4.72 -2.22
N ALA A 198 -2.61 -6.02 -2.12
CA ALA A 198 -3.83 -6.53 -1.47
C ALA A 198 -3.90 -6.20 0.04
N PHE A 199 -2.76 -5.94 0.67
CA PHE A 199 -2.69 -5.60 2.09
C PHE A 199 -2.65 -4.08 2.30
N ARG A 200 -2.49 -3.28 1.23
CA ARG A 200 -2.24 -1.82 1.29
C ARG A 200 -1.00 -1.43 2.10
N LEU A 201 -0.11 -2.38 2.32
CA LEU A 201 1.03 -2.25 3.21
C LEU A 201 2.32 -2.19 2.40
N LYS A 202 3.06 -1.09 2.58
CA LYS A 202 4.36 -0.84 1.98
C LYS A 202 5.35 -0.42 3.06
N GLN A 203 6.57 -0.95 3.02
CA GLN A 203 7.69 -0.50 3.84
C GLN A 203 9.01 -0.51 3.05
N ASP A 204 9.72 0.61 3.08
CA ASP A 204 11.06 0.70 2.51
C ASP A 204 12.06 -0.02 3.45
N ILE A 205 12.87 -0.89 2.87
CA ILE A 205 13.92 -1.68 3.52
C ILE A 205 15.25 -0.99 3.25
N ILE A 206 15.90 -0.54 4.32
CA ILE A 206 17.13 0.26 4.24
C ILE A 206 18.32 -0.62 4.64
N PRO A 207 19.39 -0.70 3.82
CA PRO A 207 20.60 -1.44 4.17
C PRO A 207 21.17 -1.03 5.52
N GLY A 208 21.59 -2.01 6.32
CA GLY A 208 22.15 -1.80 7.65
C GLY A 208 21.13 -1.46 8.75
N LYS A 209 19.82 -1.48 8.45
CA LYS A 209 18.74 -1.36 9.45
C LYS A 209 17.95 -2.66 9.53
N ARG A 210 17.56 -3.03 10.75
CA ARG A 210 16.48 -3.99 11.03
C ARG A 210 15.20 -3.20 11.26
N ILE A 211 14.18 -3.44 10.46
CA ILE A 211 12.88 -2.77 10.56
C ILE A 211 11.84 -3.81 10.94
N GLU A 212 11.17 -3.61 12.07
CA GLU A 212 10.05 -4.44 12.50
C GLU A 212 8.78 -3.97 11.79
N PHE A 213 8.03 -4.92 11.22
CA PHE A 213 6.87 -4.64 10.40
C PHE A 213 5.77 -5.66 10.69
N GLU A 214 4.71 -5.20 11.35
CA GLU A 214 3.62 -6.04 11.84
C GLU A 214 2.32 -5.78 11.09
N PHE A 215 1.56 -6.85 10.85
CA PHE A 215 0.22 -6.78 10.30
C PHE A 215 -0.56 -8.07 10.53
N THR A 216 -1.86 -8.05 10.23
CA THR A 216 -2.72 -9.23 10.38
C THR A 216 -3.37 -9.59 9.04
N PRO A 217 -2.96 -10.69 8.37
CA PRO A 217 -3.68 -11.20 7.20
C PRO A 217 -5.08 -11.72 7.61
N ILE A 218 -6.08 -11.51 6.77
CA ILE A 218 -7.49 -11.82 7.09
C ILE A 218 -8.22 -12.61 5.99
N ARG A 219 -7.52 -12.95 4.91
CA ARG A 219 -8.10 -13.63 3.76
C ARG A 219 -7.12 -14.60 3.15
N GLU A 220 -7.46 -15.89 3.22
CA GLU A 220 -6.69 -16.95 2.56
C GLU A 220 -6.59 -16.74 1.04
N GLY A 221 -5.45 -17.12 0.47
CA GLY A 221 -5.18 -16.97 -0.96
C GLY A 221 -3.72 -16.65 -1.26
N LYS A 222 -3.42 -16.54 -2.55
CA LYS A 222 -2.10 -16.21 -3.07
C LYS A 222 -2.07 -14.76 -3.56
N TYR A 223 -1.17 -13.97 -3.01
CA TYR A 223 -0.97 -12.55 -3.30
C TYR A 223 0.43 -12.30 -3.84
N ARG A 224 0.61 -11.17 -4.51
CA ARG A 224 1.87 -10.79 -5.14
C ARG A 224 2.61 -9.77 -4.25
N LEU A 225 3.81 -10.12 -3.81
CA LEU A 225 4.80 -9.18 -3.29
C LEU A 225 5.53 -8.52 -4.46
N ARG A 226 5.74 -7.22 -4.37
CA ARG A 226 6.53 -6.45 -5.33
C ARG A 226 7.56 -5.61 -4.62
N ASP A 227 8.71 -5.44 -5.27
CA ASP A 227 9.57 -4.32 -4.96
C ASP A 227 8.89 -3.02 -5.41
N SER A 228 8.89 -2.03 -4.51
CA SER A 228 8.28 -0.72 -4.71
C SER A 228 9.28 0.42 -4.53
N GLN A 229 10.57 0.10 -4.39
CA GLN A 229 11.67 1.05 -4.41
C GLN A 229 12.66 0.67 -5.51
N TYR A 230 13.03 1.62 -6.38
CA TYR A 230 13.86 1.31 -7.54
C TYR A 230 15.25 0.79 -7.12
N SER A 231 15.48 -0.51 -7.36
CA SER A 231 16.69 -1.23 -6.96
C SER A 231 17.58 -1.61 -8.15
N GLY A 232 17.35 -1.04 -9.35
CA GLY A 232 18.17 -1.22 -10.55
C GLY A 232 17.52 -2.06 -11.67
N THR A 233 18.34 -2.69 -12.52
CA THR A 233 17.92 -3.26 -13.82
C THR A 233 16.77 -4.27 -13.74
N TYR A 234 16.78 -5.19 -12.77
CA TYR A 234 15.73 -6.21 -12.62
C TYR A 234 14.70 -5.86 -11.55
N PHE A 235 14.62 -4.59 -11.12
CA PHE A 235 13.63 -4.10 -10.16
C PHE A 235 12.21 -4.55 -10.51
N ALA A 236 11.80 -4.41 -11.78
CA ALA A 236 10.45 -4.77 -12.21
C ALA A 236 10.18 -6.29 -12.20
N ALA A 237 11.23 -7.11 -12.21
CA ALA A 237 11.14 -8.57 -12.12
C ALA A 237 11.25 -9.08 -10.67
N MET A 238 11.53 -8.19 -9.71
CA MET A 238 11.65 -8.52 -8.28
C MET A 238 10.26 -8.70 -7.66
N GLU A 239 9.63 -9.81 -8.03
CA GLU A 239 8.33 -10.24 -7.53
C GLU A 239 8.49 -11.46 -6.61
N GLY A 240 7.63 -11.56 -5.61
CA GLY A 240 7.52 -12.71 -4.72
C GLY A 240 6.07 -13.12 -4.55
N ASP A 241 5.86 -14.34 -4.09
CA ASP A 241 4.53 -14.85 -3.81
C ASP A 241 4.30 -14.89 -2.30
N VAL A 242 3.12 -14.41 -1.89
CA VAL A 242 2.67 -14.39 -0.50
C VAL A 242 1.46 -15.31 -0.40
N VAL A 243 1.55 -16.35 0.40
CA VAL A 243 0.49 -17.35 0.58
C VAL A 243 -0.10 -17.18 1.97
N VAL A 244 -1.38 -16.83 2.04
CA VAL A 244 -2.13 -16.78 3.30
C VAL A 244 -2.95 -18.07 3.39
N GLU A 245 -2.74 -18.81 4.47
CA GLU A 245 -3.29 -20.15 4.65
C GLU A 245 -3.94 -20.28 6.03
N SER A 246 -4.76 -21.32 6.22
CA SER A 246 -5.28 -21.62 7.56
C SER A 246 -4.12 -21.91 8.53
N PRO A 247 -4.25 -21.61 9.84
CA PRO A 247 -3.19 -21.90 10.80
C PRO A 247 -2.73 -23.36 10.82
N VAL A 248 -3.63 -24.31 10.52
CA VAL A 248 -3.30 -25.74 10.41
C VAL A 248 -2.41 -25.99 9.19
N SER A 249 -2.83 -25.52 8.01
CA SER A 249 -2.06 -25.67 6.77
C SER A 249 -0.69 -25.00 6.84
N TYR A 250 -0.61 -23.83 7.49
CA TYR A 250 0.65 -23.14 7.73
C TYR A 250 1.62 -23.99 8.58
N GLN A 251 1.14 -24.62 9.65
CA GLN A 251 1.97 -25.51 10.49
C GLN A 251 2.37 -26.79 9.76
N GLU A 252 1.48 -27.36 8.94
CA GLU A 252 1.80 -28.50 8.08
C GLU A 252 2.89 -28.14 7.07
N TRP A 253 2.79 -26.98 6.42
CA TRP A 253 3.79 -26.47 5.48
C TRP A 253 5.15 -26.27 6.15
N LEU A 254 5.19 -25.69 7.35
CA LEU A 254 6.43 -25.56 8.13
C LEU A 254 7.05 -26.94 8.43
N ALA A 255 6.24 -27.88 8.92
CA ALA A 255 6.72 -29.22 9.25
C ALA A 255 7.25 -29.99 8.03
N GLU A 256 6.55 -29.90 6.89
CA GLU A 256 6.98 -30.51 5.64
C GLU A 256 8.26 -29.86 5.11
N THR A 257 8.31 -28.53 5.09
CA THR A 257 9.45 -27.77 4.56
C THR A 257 10.72 -28.00 5.38
N ALA A 258 10.60 -28.17 6.70
CA ALA A 258 11.73 -28.50 7.58
C ALA A 258 12.45 -29.81 7.18
N THR A 259 11.77 -30.73 6.49
CA THR A 259 12.37 -32.00 6.04
C THR A 259 13.22 -31.86 4.77
N HIS A 260 13.05 -30.75 4.04
CA HIS A 260 13.74 -30.50 2.79
C HIS A 260 15.14 -29.94 3.02
N SER A 261 16.12 -30.41 2.26
CA SER A 261 17.46 -29.81 2.25
C SER A 261 17.47 -28.52 1.42
N PRO A 262 18.17 -27.46 1.85
CA PRO A 262 18.24 -26.22 1.08
C PRO A 262 18.83 -26.43 -0.31
N THR A 263 18.19 -25.86 -1.33
CA THR A 263 18.64 -25.89 -2.72
C THR A 263 18.67 -24.48 -3.31
N PRO A 264 19.53 -24.18 -4.30
CA PRO A 264 19.53 -22.88 -4.95
C PRO A 264 18.19 -22.61 -5.65
N ALA A 265 17.51 -21.54 -5.25
CA ALA A 265 16.30 -21.09 -5.91
C ALA A 265 16.57 -20.58 -7.34
N TYR A 266 15.53 -20.53 -8.17
CA TYR A 266 15.63 -19.84 -9.46
C TYR A 266 15.67 -18.32 -9.25
N ASN A 267 16.66 -17.65 -9.85
CA ASN A 267 16.76 -16.19 -9.90
C ASN A 267 16.95 -15.77 -11.36
N GLN A 268 15.96 -15.06 -11.91
CA GLN A 268 15.96 -14.62 -13.31
C GLN A 268 17.15 -13.71 -13.61
N ALA A 269 17.42 -12.72 -12.74
CA ALA A 269 18.52 -11.78 -12.94
C ALA A 269 19.87 -12.50 -13.01
N PHE A 270 20.10 -13.44 -12.09
CA PHE A 270 21.33 -14.23 -12.06
C PHE A 270 21.48 -15.14 -13.30
N ALA A 271 20.39 -15.81 -13.70
CA ALA A 271 20.37 -16.69 -14.87
C ALA A 271 20.67 -15.93 -16.17
N GLU A 272 20.02 -14.78 -16.38
CA GLU A 272 20.23 -13.94 -17.55
C GLU A 272 21.61 -13.27 -17.55
N TYR A 273 22.09 -12.81 -16.39
CA TYR A 273 23.44 -12.26 -16.25
C TYR A 273 24.50 -13.28 -16.69
N THR A 274 24.39 -14.52 -16.21
CA THR A 274 25.34 -15.60 -16.54
C THR A 274 25.30 -15.96 -18.04
N GLN A 275 24.14 -15.85 -18.70
CA GLN A 275 24.02 -16.07 -20.14
C GLN A 275 24.56 -14.88 -20.97
N SER A 276 24.32 -13.65 -20.52
CA SER A 276 24.61 -12.41 -21.23
C SER A 276 26.09 -11.99 -21.20
N GLN A 277 26.87 -12.43 -20.20
CA GLN A 277 28.33 -12.21 -20.16
C GLN A 277 29.05 -12.71 -21.43
N ARG A 278 28.39 -13.53 -22.26
CA ARG A 278 28.92 -13.98 -23.56
C ARG A 278 28.81 -12.95 -24.69
N ARG A 279 28.11 -11.80 -24.53
CA ARG A 279 27.71 -10.99 -25.71
C ARG A 279 27.73 -9.44 -25.66
N ALA A 280 27.99 -8.73 -24.56
CA ALA A 280 27.90 -7.26 -24.59
C ALA A 280 28.99 -6.51 -23.79
N GLY A 281 29.47 -5.38 -24.35
CA GLY A 281 30.55 -4.55 -23.81
C GLY A 281 30.13 -3.46 -22.80
N TRP A 282 28.87 -3.46 -22.34
CA TRP A 282 28.41 -2.56 -21.27
C TRP A 282 28.43 -3.30 -19.93
N GLN A 283 29.06 -2.71 -18.91
CA GLN A 283 29.08 -3.30 -17.57
C GLN A 283 27.69 -3.23 -16.93
N THR A 284 27.15 -4.38 -16.54
CA THR A 284 25.93 -4.49 -15.73
C THR A 284 26.28 -4.85 -14.30
N ILE A 285 25.44 -4.42 -13.35
CA ILE A 285 25.57 -4.79 -11.94
C ILE A 285 25.45 -6.32 -11.82
N VAL A 286 26.36 -6.94 -11.07
CA VAL A 286 26.32 -8.38 -10.80
C VAL A 286 25.14 -8.67 -9.87
N PRO A 287 24.15 -9.46 -10.30
CA PRO A 287 23.07 -9.87 -9.40
C PRO A 287 23.62 -10.71 -8.25
N ALA A 288 22.98 -10.62 -7.09
CA ALA A 288 23.20 -11.50 -5.97
C ALA A 288 23.02 -12.97 -6.41
N PRO A 289 23.83 -13.89 -5.84
CA PRO A 289 23.65 -15.31 -6.12
C PRO A 289 22.25 -15.77 -5.68
N PRO A 290 21.71 -16.82 -6.30
CA PRO A 290 20.41 -17.34 -5.89
C PRO A 290 20.45 -17.81 -4.43
N PRO A 291 19.43 -17.47 -3.61
CA PRO A 291 19.40 -17.89 -2.23
C PRO A 291 19.25 -19.42 -2.13
N LEU A 292 19.85 -20.01 -1.08
CA LEU A 292 19.67 -21.42 -0.76
C LEU A 292 18.44 -21.54 0.13
N VAL A 293 17.39 -22.21 -0.37
CA VAL A 293 16.10 -22.27 0.31
C VAL A 293 15.60 -23.71 0.47
N ASN A 294 14.93 -23.99 1.57
CA ASN A 294 14.22 -25.26 1.79
C ASN A 294 13.00 -25.38 0.88
N TYR A 295 12.32 -24.25 0.59
CA TYR A 295 11.16 -24.20 -0.30
C TYR A 295 11.35 -23.21 -1.44
N SER A 296 11.13 -23.66 -2.66
CA SER A 296 11.08 -22.80 -3.84
C SER A 296 10.03 -23.29 -4.83
N THR A 297 9.34 -22.35 -5.47
CA THR A 297 8.41 -22.68 -6.54
C THR A 297 9.17 -22.93 -7.83
N SER A 298 8.91 -24.06 -8.46
CA SER A 298 9.50 -24.43 -9.74
C SER A 298 9.11 -23.40 -10.81
N GLN A 299 10.13 -22.83 -11.47
CA GLN A 299 10.15 -21.86 -12.57
C GLN A 299 8.83 -21.17 -12.98
N PRO A 300 8.78 -19.83 -13.11
CA PRO A 300 7.74 -19.21 -13.92
C PRO A 300 7.80 -19.79 -15.34
N ILE A 301 6.63 -20.10 -15.92
CA ILE A 301 6.48 -20.64 -17.27
C ILE A 301 7.22 -19.70 -18.24
N VAL A 302 8.45 -20.02 -18.58
CA VAL A 302 9.13 -19.42 -19.72
C VAL A 302 8.31 -19.90 -20.91
N LYS A 303 7.43 -19.04 -21.43
CA LYS A 303 6.85 -19.25 -22.76
C LYS A 303 8.04 -19.47 -23.68
N SER A 304 8.23 -20.72 -24.08
CA SER A 304 9.18 -21.16 -25.09
C SER A 304 8.98 -20.29 -26.33
N LEU A 305 9.77 -19.23 -26.47
CA LEU A 305 10.00 -18.53 -27.74
C LEU A 305 11.08 -19.30 -28.51
N ALA A 306 10.88 -20.61 -28.65
CA ALA A 306 11.55 -21.43 -29.64
C ALA A 306 10.57 -21.67 -30.79
N SER A 307 11.07 -21.50 -32.02
CA SER A 307 10.41 -21.78 -33.30
C SER A 307 9.51 -20.68 -33.89
N THR A 308 10.13 -19.63 -34.41
CA THR A 308 9.77 -19.09 -35.73
C THR A 308 11.03 -18.62 -36.47
N THR A 309 11.79 -19.61 -36.94
CA THR A 309 12.59 -19.46 -38.16
C THR A 309 12.01 -20.42 -39.18
N ASN A 310 11.25 -19.88 -40.13
CA ASN A 310 11.05 -20.40 -41.48
C ASN A 310 11.03 -19.19 -42.41
#